data_AF-A0A0B6YE65-F1
#
_entry.id   AF-A0A0B6YE65-F1
#
_cell.length_a   1.000
_cell.length_b   1.000
_cell.length_c   1.000
_cell.angle_alpha   90.00
_cell.angle_beta   90.00
_cell.angle_gamma   90.00
#
_symmetry.space_group_name_H-M   'P 1'
#
loop_
_entity.id
_entity.type
_entity.pdbx_description
1 polymer ?
#
loop_
_entity_poly.entity_id
_entity_poly.type
_entity_poly.pdbx_seq_one_letter_code
_entity_poly.pdbx_strand_id
1 'polypeptide(L)'
;QLSQSLNPESFKVAINRKVVQSLAQPGESVGLVCAQSVGEPSTQMTLNTFHFAGRGEMNVTLGIPRLREILMTASAKIKTPSMDIPILPVSHARSKAENLKRYLNRITLDKVLQNVKVKIYTKQFNTKKL
;
A
#
# COMPACT_ATOMS: atom_id res chain seq x y z
N GLN A 1 37.71 31.55 19.67
CA GLN A 1 37.60 32.77 18.82
C GLN A 1 36.61 32.56 17.67
N LEU A 2 35.39 32.05 17.93
CA LEU A 2 34.40 31.81 16.86
C LEU A 2 32.98 32.21 17.31
N SER A 3 32.88 33.34 17.99
CA SER A 3 31.61 34.00 18.31
C SER A 3 31.59 35.37 17.66
N GLN A 4 31.78 35.43 16.34
CA GLN A 4 31.30 36.59 15.59
C GLN A 4 29.80 36.42 15.50
N SER A 5 29.07 37.23 16.27
CA SER A 5 27.62 37.36 16.14
C SER A 5 27.29 37.65 14.68
N LEU A 6 26.72 36.68 13.97
CA LEU A 6 26.23 36.92 12.62
C LEU A 6 25.20 38.04 12.70
N ASN A 7 25.49 39.14 12.02
CA ASN A 7 24.52 40.21 11.86
C ASN A 7 23.28 39.62 11.16
N PRO A 8 22.07 39.73 11.75
CA PRO A 8 20.84 39.19 11.16
C PRO A 8 20.60 39.65 9.72
N GLU A 9 20.99 40.88 9.39
CA GLU A 9 20.85 41.42 8.03
C GLU A 9 21.81 40.75 7.04
N SER A 10 23.07 40.55 7.43
CA SER A 10 24.04 39.84 6.59
C SER A 10 23.63 38.38 6.37
N PHE A 11 23.06 37.73 7.38
CA PHE A 11 22.50 36.39 7.26
C PHE A 11 21.31 36.34 6.30
N LYS A 12 20.38 37.30 6.41
CA LYS A 12 19.22 37.43 5.53
C LYS A 12 19.63 37.62 4.07
N VAL A 13 20.63 38.46 3.81
CA VAL A 13 21.19 38.67 2.47
C VAL A 13 21.84 37.38 1.94
N ALA A 14 22.59 36.65 2.77
CA ALA A 14 23.20 35.38 2.38
C ALA A 14 22.17 34.30 2.04
N ILE A 15 21.09 34.18 2.82
CA ILE A 15 19.99 33.26 2.55
C ILE A 15 19.27 33.64 1.26
N ASN A 16 18.94 34.92 1.06
CA ASN A 16 18.31 35.38 -0.18
C ASN A 16 19.16 35.05 -1.41
N ARG A 17 20.49 35.24 -1.33
CA ARG A 17 21.42 34.85 -2.39
C ARG A 17 21.38 33.35 -2.65
N LYS A 18 21.37 32.52 -1.60
CA LYS A 18 21.30 31.06 -1.73
C LYS A 18 19.99 30.61 -2.36
N VAL A 19 18.87 31.21 -1.99
CA VAL A 19 17.54 30.93 -2.57
C VAL A 19 17.54 31.20 -4.06
N VAL A 20 18.02 32.36 -4.50
CA VAL A 20 18.09 32.72 -5.93
C VAL A 20 18.98 31.74 -6.70
N GLN A 21 20.07 31.27 -6.10
CA GLN A 21 20.97 30.27 -6.71
C GLN A 21 20.39 28.86 -6.77
N SER A 22 19.43 28.53 -5.91
CA SER A 22 18.78 27.21 -5.86
C SER A 22 17.57 27.10 -6.78
N LEU A 23 17.24 28.15 -7.53
CA LEU A 23 16.20 28.10 -8.54
C LEU A 23 16.63 27.21 -9.72
N ALA A 24 15.70 26.42 -10.23
CA ALA A 24 15.92 25.60 -11.43
C ALA A 24 16.19 26.50 -12.64
N GLN A 25 17.11 26.07 -13.52
CA GLN A 25 17.45 26.86 -14.70
C GLN A 25 16.33 26.76 -15.75
N PRO A 26 15.92 27.89 -16.36
CA PRO A 26 14.99 27.85 -17.48
C PRO A 26 15.53 26.98 -18.63
N GLY A 27 14.70 26.08 -19.16
CA GLY A 27 15.09 25.18 -20.26
C GLY A 27 15.73 23.86 -19.83
N GLU A 28 15.91 23.62 -18.54
CA GLU A 28 16.38 22.33 -18.03
C GLU A 28 15.39 21.19 -18.36
N SER A 29 15.91 20.04 -18.78
CA SER A 29 15.10 18.88 -19.16
C SER A 29 14.59 18.09 -17.94
N VAL A 30 13.73 18.73 -17.14
CA VAL A 30 13.22 18.17 -15.87
C VAL A 30 12.48 16.84 -16.05
N GLY A 31 11.84 16.61 -17.20
CA GLY A 31 11.15 15.35 -17.49
C GLY A 31 12.10 14.15 -17.59
N LEU A 32 13.26 14.33 -18.23
CA LEU A 32 14.25 13.27 -18.38
C LEU A 32 14.94 12.97 -17.05
N VAL A 33 15.32 14.03 -16.31
CA VAL A 33 15.89 13.91 -14.96
C VAL A 33 14.92 13.21 -14.01
N CYS A 34 13.64 13.58 -14.05
CA CYS A 34 12.59 12.92 -13.25
C CYS A 34 12.44 11.43 -13.61
N ALA A 35 12.38 11.11 -14.91
CA ALA A 35 12.25 9.72 -15.36
C ALA A 35 13.40 8.84 -14.88
N GLN A 36 14.65 9.32 -14.97
CA GLN A 36 15.82 8.60 -14.46
C GLN A 36 15.81 8.48 -12.94
N SER A 37 15.48 9.58 -12.25
CA SER A 37 15.43 9.64 -10.78
C SER A 37 14.41 8.67 -10.18
N VAL A 38 13.34 8.35 -10.90
CA VAL A 38 12.38 7.31 -10.51
C VAL A 38 12.84 5.93 -10.97
N GLY A 39 13.32 5.81 -12.21
CA GLY A 39 13.65 4.53 -12.84
C GLY A 39 14.77 3.75 -12.14
N GLU A 40 15.90 4.40 -11.87
CA GLU A 40 17.07 3.76 -11.24
C GLU A 40 16.75 3.15 -9.86
N PRO A 41 16.22 3.91 -8.87
CA PRO A 41 15.92 3.34 -7.56
C PRO A 41 14.80 2.29 -7.60
N SER A 42 13.88 2.37 -8.58
CA SER A 42 12.78 1.40 -8.72
C SER A 42 13.30 -0.01 -9.02
N THR A 43 14.36 -0.11 -9.81
CA THR A 43 15.02 -1.40 -10.09
C THR A 43 15.69 -1.96 -8.84
N GLN A 44 16.38 -1.12 -8.06
CA GLN A 44 17.01 -1.51 -6.79
C GLN A 44 15.98 -1.98 -5.75
N MET A 45 14.85 -1.28 -5.64
CA MET A 45 13.78 -1.61 -4.70
C MET A 45 13.18 -2.99 -4.97
N THR A 46 13.21 -3.47 -6.22
CA THR A 46 12.62 -4.76 -6.58
C THR A 46 13.38 -5.93 -5.97
N LEU A 47 14.72 -5.90 -5.99
CA LEU A 47 15.53 -6.93 -5.34
C LEU A 47 15.31 -6.94 -3.82
N ASN A 48 15.33 -5.77 -3.18
CA ASN A 48 15.09 -5.66 -1.73
C ASN A 48 13.68 -6.13 -1.33
N THR A 49 12.67 -5.82 -2.15
CA THR A 49 11.27 -6.21 -1.91
C THR A 49 11.06 -7.72 -1.92
N PHE A 50 11.67 -8.46 -2.86
CA PHE A 50 11.52 -9.91 -2.92
C PHE A 50 12.05 -10.60 -1.67
N HIS A 51 13.12 -10.08 -1.07
CA HIS A 51 13.64 -10.60 0.19
C HIS A 51 12.71 -10.35 1.38
N PHE A 52 12.05 -9.19 1.48
CA PHE A 52 11.07 -8.90 2.53
C PHE A 52 9.76 -9.69 2.33
N ALA A 53 9.24 -9.77 1.10
CA ALA A 53 8.06 -10.58 0.78
C ALA A 53 8.30 -12.07 1.03
N GLY A 54 9.53 -12.56 0.79
CA GLY A 54 9.94 -13.94 1.08
C GLY A 54 10.05 -14.29 2.57
N ARG A 55 10.09 -13.28 3.47
CA ARG A 55 10.07 -13.47 4.93
C ARG A 55 8.66 -13.44 5.54
N GLY A 56 7.62 -13.47 4.70
CA GLY A 56 6.23 -13.70 5.12
C GLY A 56 5.55 -12.50 5.78
N GLU A 57 6.20 -11.34 5.90
CA GLU A 57 5.66 -10.22 6.68
C GLU A 57 4.61 -9.40 5.95
N MET A 58 4.57 -9.36 4.60
CA MET A 58 3.57 -8.59 3.86
C MET A 58 3.29 -9.14 2.45
N ASN A 59 2.06 -9.66 2.21
CA ASN A 59 1.52 -9.94 0.87
C ASN A 59 1.04 -8.64 0.20
N VAL A 60 1.91 -7.65 0.08
CA VAL A 60 1.62 -6.40 -0.61
C VAL A 60 2.40 -6.41 -1.93
N THR A 61 1.75 -6.10 -3.05
CA THR A 61 2.50 -5.82 -4.28
C THR A 61 3.40 -4.62 -4.04
N LEU A 62 4.70 -4.85 -4.00
CA LEU A 62 5.74 -3.86 -3.76
C LEU A 62 6.74 -3.88 -4.95
N GLY A 63 7.62 -2.89 -5.05
CA GLY A 63 8.63 -2.81 -6.12
C GLY A 63 8.06 -2.40 -7.49
N ILE A 64 8.73 -2.84 -8.56
CA ILE A 64 8.32 -2.59 -9.95
C ILE A 64 6.89 -3.06 -10.28
N PRO A 65 6.41 -4.25 -9.81
CA PRO A 65 5.03 -4.66 -10.07
C PRO A 65 3.99 -3.64 -9.60
N ARG A 66 4.22 -2.98 -8.46
CA ARG A 66 3.33 -1.95 -7.93
C ARG A 66 3.44 -0.64 -8.71
N LEU A 67 4.66 -0.24 -9.06
CA LEU A 67 4.88 0.96 -9.89
C LEU A 67 4.22 0.84 -11.26
N ARG A 68 4.31 -0.33 -11.92
CA ARG A 68 3.63 -0.60 -13.19
C ARG A 68 2.12 -0.47 -13.05
N GLU A 69 1.56 -1.02 -11.98
CA GLU A 69 0.12 -0.98 -11.73
C GLU A 69 -0.41 0.45 -11.53
N ILE A 70 0.35 1.29 -10.81
CA ILE A 70 -0.01 2.69 -10.55
C ILE A 70 0.21 3.57 -11.79
N LEU A 71 1.40 3.51 -12.40
CA LEU A 71 1.82 4.50 -13.39
C LEU A 71 1.60 4.04 -14.84
N MET A 72 1.83 2.77 -15.16
CA MET A 72 1.82 2.32 -16.55
C MET A 72 0.45 1.82 -17.01
N THR A 73 -0.26 1.11 -16.12
CA THR A 73 -1.54 0.48 -16.45
C THR A 73 -2.72 1.22 -15.83
N ALA A 74 -2.51 1.95 -14.73
CA ALA A 74 -3.58 2.62 -13.97
C ALA A 74 -4.79 1.67 -13.75
N SER A 75 -4.51 0.45 -13.31
CA SER A 75 -5.49 -0.64 -13.32
C SER A 75 -6.65 -0.35 -12.37
N ALA A 76 -7.89 -0.49 -12.85
CA ALA A 76 -9.08 -0.43 -12.00
C ALA A 76 -9.18 -1.61 -11.01
N LYS A 77 -8.56 -2.75 -11.33
CA LYS A 77 -8.51 -3.94 -10.46
C LYS A 77 -7.07 -4.20 -10.08
N ILE A 78 -6.70 -3.73 -8.88
CA ILE A 78 -5.34 -3.92 -8.36
C ILE A 78 -5.19 -5.29 -7.69
N LYS A 79 -3.99 -5.86 -7.71
CA LYS A 79 -3.70 -7.22 -7.21
C LYS A 79 -3.88 -7.35 -5.70
N THR A 80 -3.40 -6.37 -4.92
CA THR A 80 -3.52 -6.37 -3.44
C THR A 80 -4.15 -5.06 -2.97
N PRO A 81 -5.48 -4.92 -3.03
CA PRO A 81 -6.15 -3.73 -2.51
C PRO A 81 -6.11 -3.72 -0.97
N SER A 82 -5.75 -2.56 -0.41
CA SER A 82 -5.72 -2.32 1.04
C SER A 82 -6.41 -0.99 1.35
N MET A 83 -6.95 -0.87 2.57
CA MET A 83 -7.60 0.35 3.07
C MET A 83 -7.22 0.58 4.52
N ASP A 84 -6.77 1.79 4.83
CA ASP A 84 -6.49 2.23 6.20
C ASP A 84 -7.68 3.02 6.73
N ILE A 85 -8.23 2.60 7.87
CA ILE A 85 -9.43 3.20 8.47
C ILE A 85 -9.00 3.89 9.78
N PRO A 86 -8.89 5.24 9.80
CA PRO A 86 -8.56 5.96 11.02
C PRO A 86 -9.72 5.92 12.02
N ILE A 87 -9.40 5.70 13.29
CA ILE A 87 -10.40 5.58 14.36
C ILE A 87 -10.38 6.85 15.20
N LEU A 88 -11.54 7.49 15.35
CA LEU A 88 -11.68 8.70 16.16
C LEU A 88 -11.41 8.40 17.65
N PRO A 89 -10.80 9.34 18.39
CA PRO A 89 -10.44 9.15 19.79
C PRO A 89 -11.69 9.29 20.69
N VAL A 90 -12.45 8.21 20.82
CA VAL A 90 -13.63 8.11 21.69
C VAL A 90 -13.38 7.19 22.88
N SER A 91 -14.18 7.33 23.94
CA SER A 91 -14.16 6.37 25.06
C SER A 91 -14.35 4.93 24.52
N HIS A 92 -13.50 4.02 25.02
CA HIS A 92 -13.41 2.62 24.59
C HIS A 92 -13.19 2.42 23.07
N ALA A 93 -12.46 3.32 22.40
CA ALA A 93 -12.15 3.23 20.96
C ALA A 93 -11.65 1.84 20.52
N ARG A 94 -10.77 1.19 21.32
CA ARG A 94 -10.24 -0.14 21.00
C ARG A 94 -11.32 -1.23 20.98
N SER A 95 -12.26 -1.21 21.92
CA SER A 95 -13.35 -2.18 21.96
C SER A 95 -14.31 -1.98 20.78
N LYS A 96 -14.63 -0.72 20.46
CA LYS A 96 -15.43 -0.36 19.28
C LYS A 96 -14.74 -0.77 17.97
N ALA A 97 -13.42 -0.60 17.89
CA ALA A 97 -12.61 -1.02 16.75
C ALA A 97 -12.69 -2.54 16.50
N GLU A 98 -12.57 -3.35 17.55
CA GLU A 98 -12.69 -4.80 17.44
C GLU A 98 -14.10 -5.23 17.01
N ASN A 99 -15.14 -4.55 17.50
CA ASN A 99 -16.51 -4.80 17.05
C ASN A 99 -16.69 -4.43 15.57
N LEU A 100 -16.16 -3.29 15.13
CA LEU A 100 -16.16 -2.88 13.72
C LEU A 100 -15.44 -3.90 12.84
N LYS A 101 -14.26 -4.36 13.28
CA LYS A 101 -13.48 -5.39 12.59
C LYS A 101 -14.27 -6.68 12.39
N ARG A 102 -15.02 -7.13 13.40
CA ARG A 102 -15.90 -8.29 13.28
C ARG A 102 -17.01 -8.09 12.25
N TYR A 103 -17.58 -6.88 12.19
CA TYR A 103 -18.65 -6.54 11.25
C TYR A 103 -18.16 -6.46 9.79
N LEU A 104 -16.97 -5.89 9.58
CA LEU A 104 -16.40 -5.73 8.23
C LEU A 104 -15.75 -7.01 7.68
N ASN A 105 -15.29 -7.91 8.56
CA ASN A 105 -14.68 -9.16 8.13
C ASN A 105 -15.73 -10.10 7.52
N ARG A 106 -15.59 -10.36 6.22
CA ARG A 106 -16.39 -11.37 5.53
C ARG A 106 -16.09 -12.77 6.09
N ILE A 107 -17.10 -13.37 6.71
CA ILE A 107 -17.09 -14.77 7.14
C ILE A 107 -17.92 -15.57 6.14
N THR A 108 -17.28 -16.55 5.52
CA THR A 108 -17.91 -17.51 4.61
C THR A 108 -18.24 -18.80 5.36
N LEU A 109 -19.22 -19.56 4.87
CA LEU A 109 -19.72 -20.76 5.56
C LEU A 109 -18.62 -21.81 5.78
N ASP A 110 -17.68 -21.93 4.83
CA ASP A 110 -16.49 -22.78 4.91
C ASP A 110 -15.66 -22.56 6.20
N LYS A 111 -15.56 -21.33 6.70
CA LYS A 111 -14.80 -20.99 7.91
C LYS A 111 -15.47 -21.43 9.20
N VAL A 112 -16.78 -21.67 9.16
CA VAL A 112 -17.59 -22.01 10.35
C VAL A 112 -17.99 -23.49 10.33
N LEU A 113 -18.01 -24.11 9.16
CA LEU A 113 -18.52 -25.44 8.96
C LEU A 113 -17.54 -26.50 9.48
N GLN A 114 -17.98 -27.31 10.45
CA GLN A 114 -17.16 -28.37 11.06
C GLN A 114 -17.31 -29.73 10.38
N ASN A 115 -18.51 -30.05 9.87
CA ASN A 115 -18.78 -31.33 9.23
C ASN A 115 -19.97 -31.19 8.26
N VAL A 116 -19.86 -31.76 7.04
CA VAL A 116 -20.98 -31.92 6.12
C VAL A 116 -21.31 -33.41 6.04
N LYS A 117 -22.53 -33.79 6.41
CA LYS A 117 -23.07 -35.13 6.15
C LYS A 117 -24.08 -35.07 5.03
N VAL A 118 -23.76 -35.70 3.90
CA VAL A 118 -24.69 -35.84 2.78
C VAL A 118 -25.30 -37.24 2.85
N LYS A 119 -26.64 -37.31 2.82
CA LYS A 119 -27.38 -38.58 2.74
C LYS A 119 -28.12 -38.61 1.41
N ILE A 120 -27.87 -39.67 0.63
CA ILE A 120 -28.52 -39.89 -0.66
C ILE A 120 -29.64 -40.92 -0.43
N TYR A 121 -30.85 -40.57 -0.86
CA TYR A 121 -31.99 -41.48 -0.84
C TYR A 121 -32.31 -41.93 -2.26
N THR A 122 -32.12 -43.21 -2.55
CA THR A 122 -32.54 -43.80 -3.83
C THR A 122 -33.95 -44.38 -3.65
N LYS A 123 -34.94 -43.81 -4.34
CA LYS A 123 -36.26 -44.43 -4.47
C LYS A 123 -36.14 -45.63 -5.40
N GLN A 124 -36.18 -46.85 -4.85
CA GLN A 124 -36.42 -48.04 -5.67
C GLN A 124 -37.89 -48.02 -6.10
N PHE A 125 -38.13 -47.74 -7.39
CA PHE A 125 -39.42 -47.98 -8.00
C PHE A 125 -39.60 -49.50 -8.14
N ASN A 126 -40.47 -50.08 -7.31
CA ASN A 126 -40.81 -51.49 -7.37
C ASN A 126 -41.65 -51.74 -8.64
N THR A 127 -41.03 -52.31 -9.68
CA THR A 127 -41.69 -52.64 -10.96
C THR A 127 -42.53 -53.93 -10.90
N LYS A 128 -42.79 -54.50 -9.71
CA LYS A 128 -43.74 -55.62 -9.56
C LYS A 128 -45.17 -55.14 -9.34
N LYS A 129 -45.78 -54.59 -10.39
CA LYS A 129 -47.25 -54.57 -10.60
C LYS A 129 -47.53 -54.11 -12.04
N LEU A 130 -47.44 -55.06 -12.97
CA LEU A 130 -48.19 -55.15 -14.23
C LEU A 130 -48.06 -56.59 -14.72
#